data_AF-A0A250IDY1-F1
#
_entry.id   AF-A0A250IDY1-F1
#
_cell.length_a   1.000
_cell.length_b   1.000
_cell.length_c   1.000
_cell.angle_alpha   90.00
_cell.angle_beta   90.00
_cell.angle_gamma   90.00
#
_symmetry.space_group_name_H-M   'P 1'
#
loop_
_entity.id
_entity.type
_entity.pdbx_description
1 polymer ?
#
loop_
_entity_poly.entity_id
_entity_poly.type
_entity_poly.pdbx_seq_one_letter_code
_entity_poly.pdbx_strand_id
1 'polypeptide(L)'
;MRSALSLPGFLRVYALPALWIFALPLFGWWFAGHATDRFDRDVLTSIEGQISRNAKLGEEERQEALEFFRAVPASVACLDPAEELSGFRNSLGEACSDVRQFDWMRLLSLASVLVGIVSAVLALLCALAAFVSRPLQYGGFVVGWNVLRVTGALQALAQGALAVWLSYWMTAVWFERYYPKLIVIVGVLAAFALFQVVKAIFRRPAMDFEVEAEVLEEAHAPELWAHVRRICERMGTQPPDHILAGIDTNFFVTESEVRVGERTLTGRTLYVSLSLLRLLERSEADAVLAHEMGHLLGGDTGHGKRLAPMLARFAQYLQALREGILTLPIFHFMLAYRGLFELSLGRSRRASELAADRLAAGITSGRDIARSLVKVGAYSSFRERVESRLFEGNEQHQDVAIAQRVALGFAEYAGSEAVHGDLHGSVTPHPFDSHPPLAARLENVGEVLEPDDVVRVLLAPTSASWVSAILEAEAIEARLWGAYEARFAEAHDLVLAYRYVPSTEEERRHVEKHFPPLSFEGKKAGLEVRLDFAQVSCTEWEEPVSLAQVKSASTEERMFKKYLDLQLKDAGLFKGKRSICLSKLQDGDGMLRAFGQYFGRHKTMEEHQASVREAA
;
A
#
# COMPACT_ATOMS: atom_id res chain seq x y z
N MET A 1 -11.87 -3.74 10.49
CA MET A 1 -11.49 -4.01 11.90
C MET A 1 -10.14 -4.72 11.94
N ARG A 2 -9.04 -4.01 12.23
CA ARG A 2 -7.72 -4.65 12.45
C ARG A 2 -7.61 -4.94 13.94
N SER A 3 -7.57 -6.23 14.29
CA SER A 3 -7.40 -6.68 15.67
C SER A 3 -6.10 -6.13 16.24
N ALA A 4 -6.10 -5.83 17.54
CA ALA A 4 -4.93 -5.34 18.22
C ALA A 4 -3.75 -6.30 18.03
N LEU A 5 -2.70 -5.81 17.40
CA LEU A 5 -1.52 -6.60 17.10
C LEU A 5 -0.70 -6.79 18.39
N SER A 6 -1.11 -7.78 19.18
CA SER A 6 -0.30 -8.33 20.27
C SER A 6 1.07 -8.77 19.75
N LEU A 7 2.09 -8.91 20.62
CA LEU A 7 3.40 -9.44 20.19
C LEU A 7 3.28 -10.75 19.37
N PRO A 8 2.39 -11.72 19.73
CA PRO A 8 2.06 -12.86 18.87
C PRO A 8 1.44 -12.48 17.51
N GLY A 9 0.58 -11.47 17.47
CA GLY A 9 0.03 -10.92 16.23
C GLY A 9 1.11 -10.34 15.32
N PHE A 10 2.09 -9.63 15.88
CA PHE A 10 3.17 -9.02 15.10
C PHE A 10 4.08 -10.08 14.50
N LEU A 11 4.41 -11.10 15.30
CA LEU A 11 5.20 -12.23 14.81
C LEU A 11 4.49 -12.97 13.67
N ARG A 12 3.16 -13.17 13.77
CA ARG A 12 2.38 -13.85 12.73
C ARG A 12 2.23 -13.04 11.44
N VAL A 13 1.99 -11.73 11.56
CA VAL A 13 1.70 -10.87 10.39
C VAL A 13 2.98 -10.40 9.70
N TYR A 14 4.05 -10.13 10.46
CA TYR A 14 5.26 -9.52 9.94
C TYR A 14 6.47 -10.47 9.96
N ALA A 15 6.77 -11.11 11.10
CA ALA A 15 8.02 -11.87 11.24
C ALA A 15 8.02 -13.21 10.50
N LEU A 16 6.96 -14.02 10.61
CA LEU A 16 6.90 -15.33 9.94
C LEU A 16 6.90 -15.21 8.41
N PRO A 17 6.12 -14.30 7.79
CA PRO A 17 6.19 -14.11 6.33
C PRO A 17 7.55 -13.58 5.87
N ALA A 18 8.23 -12.76 6.69
CA ALA A 18 9.57 -12.25 6.33
C ALA A 18 10.62 -13.37 6.18
N LEU A 19 10.45 -14.51 6.87
CA LEU A 19 11.35 -15.67 6.74
C LEU A 19 11.25 -16.37 5.39
N TRP A 20 10.20 -16.11 4.60
CA TRP A 20 10.03 -16.70 3.28
C TRP A 20 11.16 -16.33 2.32
N ILE A 21 11.86 -15.22 2.57
CA ILE A 21 13.03 -14.82 1.78
C ILE A 21 14.13 -15.90 1.77
N PHE A 22 14.17 -16.78 2.77
CA PHE A 22 15.13 -17.88 2.87
C PHE A 22 14.64 -19.20 2.27
N ALA A 23 13.35 -19.34 1.96
CA ALA A 23 12.76 -20.62 1.56
C ALA A 23 13.36 -21.15 0.25
N LEU A 24 13.38 -20.34 -0.82
CA LEU A 24 13.92 -20.76 -2.11
C LEU A 24 15.45 -20.97 -2.08
N PRO A 25 16.26 -20.09 -1.46
CA PRO A 25 17.69 -20.35 -1.30
C PRO A 25 18.02 -21.63 -0.53
N LEU A 26 17.34 -21.88 0.61
CA LEU A 26 17.55 -23.10 1.40
C LEU A 26 17.15 -24.35 0.62
N PHE A 27 16.04 -24.29 -0.11
CA PHE A 27 15.63 -25.39 -0.98
C PHE A 27 16.61 -25.62 -2.13
N GLY A 28 17.09 -24.55 -2.79
CA GLY A 28 18.09 -24.65 -3.85
C GLY A 28 19.41 -25.25 -3.36
N TRP A 29 19.85 -24.88 -2.15
CA TRP A 29 21.04 -25.45 -1.51
C TRP A 29 20.88 -26.94 -1.25
N TRP A 30 19.75 -27.33 -0.64
CA TRP A 30 19.43 -28.73 -0.38
C TRP A 30 19.32 -29.54 -1.67
N PHE A 31 18.62 -29.02 -2.68
CA PHE A 31 18.38 -29.70 -3.95
C PHE A 31 19.68 -29.89 -4.73
N ALA A 32 20.57 -28.89 -4.77
CA ALA A 32 21.88 -29.01 -5.39
C ALA A 32 22.74 -30.11 -4.73
N GLY A 33 22.70 -30.20 -3.39
CA GLY A 33 23.33 -31.30 -2.65
C GLY A 33 22.73 -32.65 -3.01
N HIS A 34 21.39 -32.76 -3.00
CA HIS A 34 20.68 -33.97 -3.37
C HIS A 34 20.99 -34.44 -4.80
N ALA A 35 21.05 -33.52 -5.76
CA ALA A 35 21.37 -33.80 -7.15
C ALA A 35 22.82 -34.29 -7.31
N THR A 36 23.76 -33.69 -6.56
CA THR A 36 25.17 -34.12 -6.52
C THR A 36 25.30 -35.53 -5.93
N ASP A 37 24.67 -35.80 -4.78
CA ASP A 37 24.70 -37.12 -4.15
C ASP A 37 24.07 -38.20 -5.03
N ARG A 38 23.02 -37.84 -5.78
CA ARG A 38 22.40 -38.75 -6.76
C ARG A 38 23.35 -39.03 -7.92
N PHE A 39 23.97 -37.99 -8.49
CA PHE A 39 24.96 -38.15 -9.55
C PHE A 39 26.09 -39.10 -9.12
N ASP A 40 26.63 -38.93 -7.92
CA ASP A 40 27.68 -39.80 -7.37
C ASP A 40 27.22 -41.26 -7.25
N ARG A 41 26.00 -41.50 -6.76
CA ARG A 41 25.44 -42.86 -6.68
C ARG A 41 25.21 -43.49 -8.04
N ASP A 42 24.69 -42.73 -9.00
CA ASP A 42 24.36 -43.23 -10.35
C ASP A 42 25.64 -43.59 -11.11
N VAL A 43 26.68 -42.74 -11.02
CA VAL A 43 28.01 -43.02 -11.60
C VAL A 43 28.66 -44.22 -10.93
N LEU A 44 28.67 -44.28 -9.59
CA LEU A 44 29.25 -45.41 -8.85
C LEU A 44 28.57 -46.72 -9.25
N THR A 45 27.24 -46.76 -9.26
CA THR A 45 26.46 -47.96 -9.64
C THR A 45 26.77 -48.42 -11.07
N SER A 46 26.94 -47.48 -12.00
CA SER A 46 27.33 -47.77 -13.39
C SER A 46 28.73 -48.36 -13.46
N ILE A 47 29.70 -47.75 -12.77
CA ILE A 47 31.10 -48.21 -12.73
C ILE A 47 31.21 -49.58 -12.07
N GLU A 48 30.56 -49.80 -10.92
CA GLU A 48 30.53 -51.10 -10.24
C GLU A 48 29.95 -52.19 -11.15
N GLY A 49 28.89 -51.87 -11.90
CA GLY A 49 28.30 -52.76 -12.90
C GLY A 49 29.23 -53.08 -14.07
N GLN A 50 30.04 -52.12 -14.53
CA GLN A 50 31.01 -52.33 -15.61
C GLN A 50 32.24 -53.14 -15.15
N ILE A 51 32.79 -52.81 -13.98
CA ILE A 51 33.96 -53.48 -13.39
C ILE A 51 33.64 -54.93 -13.02
N SER A 52 32.46 -55.20 -12.43
CA SER A 52 32.03 -56.56 -12.08
C SER A 52 31.82 -57.48 -13.29
N ARG A 53 31.40 -56.92 -14.44
CA ARG A 53 31.17 -57.67 -15.69
C ARG A 53 32.42 -57.79 -16.56
N ASN A 54 33.51 -57.11 -16.22
CA ASN A 54 34.73 -57.15 -17.00
C ASN A 54 35.50 -58.45 -16.71
N ALA A 55 35.43 -59.40 -17.65
CA ALA A 55 36.10 -60.70 -17.58
C ALA A 55 37.63 -60.64 -17.79
N LYS A 56 38.18 -59.45 -18.12
CA LYS A 56 39.62 -59.26 -18.37
C LYS A 56 40.42 -58.82 -17.15
N LEU A 57 39.76 -58.42 -16.06
CA LEU A 57 40.40 -57.99 -14.81
C LEU A 57 40.54 -59.18 -13.85
N GLY A 58 41.70 -59.28 -13.19
CA GLY A 58 41.91 -60.20 -12.06
C GLY A 58 41.05 -59.82 -10.85
N GLU A 59 40.89 -60.74 -9.89
CA GLU A 59 40.02 -60.51 -8.72
C GLU A 59 40.58 -59.45 -7.77
N GLU A 60 41.91 -59.40 -7.57
CA GLU A 60 42.58 -58.35 -6.80
C GLU A 60 42.49 -56.98 -7.47
N GLU A 61 42.78 -56.89 -8.78
CA GLU A 61 42.68 -55.64 -9.56
C GLU A 61 41.25 -55.08 -9.59
N ARG A 62 40.25 -55.98 -9.63
CA ARG A 62 38.84 -55.61 -9.56
C ARG A 62 38.50 -54.97 -8.22
N GLN A 63 39.03 -55.50 -7.12
CA GLN A 63 38.75 -55.02 -5.78
C GLN A 63 39.44 -53.68 -5.51
N GLU A 64 40.69 -53.51 -5.93
CA GLU A 64 41.43 -52.25 -5.84
C GLU A 64 40.75 -51.11 -6.64
N ALA A 65 40.28 -51.40 -7.86
CA ALA A 65 39.55 -50.43 -8.66
C ALA A 65 38.21 -50.02 -8.01
N LEU A 66 37.47 -50.98 -7.44
CA LEU A 66 36.22 -50.68 -6.73
C LEU A 66 36.46 -49.86 -5.46
N GLU A 67 37.53 -50.12 -4.72
CA GLU A 67 37.92 -49.33 -3.55
C GLU A 67 38.25 -47.89 -3.94
N PHE A 68 38.98 -47.67 -5.04
CA PHE A 68 39.26 -46.33 -5.57
C PHE A 68 37.97 -45.55 -5.87
N PHE A 69 37.04 -46.10 -6.66
CA PHE A 69 35.81 -45.39 -7.04
C PHE A 69 34.82 -45.22 -5.88
N ARG A 70 34.88 -46.06 -4.85
CA ARG A 70 34.13 -45.86 -3.60
C ARG A 70 34.74 -44.77 -2.72
N ALA A 71 36.06 -44.64 -2.73
CA ALA A 71 36.79 -43.64 -1.95
C ALA A 71 36.72 -42.24 -2.59
N VAL A 72 36.66 -42.14 -3.91
CA VAL A 72 36.62 -40.88 -4.65
C VAL A 72 35.28 -40.71 -5.39
N PRO A 73 34.33 -39.92 -4.83
CA PRO A 73 33.09 -39.61 -5.52
C PRO A 73 33.33 -38.92 -6.87
N ALA A 74 32.45 -39.18 -7.84
CA ALA A 74 32.55 -38.62 -9.18
C ALA A 74 32.49 -37.08 -9.19
N SER A 75 31.71 -36.50 -8.28
CA SER A 75 31.59 -35.07 -8.07
C SER A 75 32.91 -34.42 -7.62
N VAL A 76 33.66 -35.09 -6.74
CA VAL A 76 34.99 -34.65 -6.29
C VAL A 76 35.96 -34.67 -7.47
N ALA A 77 35.97 -35.73 -8.28
CA ALA A 77 36.79 -35.80 -9.48
C ALA A 77 36.46 -34.70 -10.51
N CYS A 78 35.21 -34.27 -10.59
CA CYS A 78 34.79 -33.17 -11.46
C CYS A 78 35.20 -31.77 -10.97
N LEU A 79 35.30 -31.55 -9.65
CA LEU A 79 35.58 -30.26 -9.04
C LEU A 79 37.07 -30.06 -8.70
N ASP A 80 37.78 -31.13 -8.38
CA ASP A 80 39.20 -31.08 -8.03
C ASP A 80 40.08 -30.93 -9.30
N PRO A 81 40.93 -29.90 -9.40
CA PRO A 81 41.83 -29.71 -10.53
C PRO A 81 43.05 -30.66 -10.54
N ALA A 82 43.25 -31.49 -9.52
CA ALA A 82 44.38 -32.41 -9.41
C ALA A 82 44.61 -33.24 -10.67
N GLU A 83 45.89 -33.43 -11.02
CA GLU A 83 46.31 -34.15 -12.23
C GLU A 83 46.04 -35.66 -12.12
N GLU A 84 46.10 -36.21 -10.89
CA GLU A 84 45.80 -37.61 -10.57
C GLU A 84 44.37 -38.01 -10.93
N LEU A 85 43.41 -37.07 -10.84
CA LEU A 85 42.00 -37.31 -11.15
C LEU A 85 41.64 -36.96 -12.60
N SER A 86 42.60 -36.51 -13.41
CA SER A 86 42.36 -36.08 -14.79
C SER A 86 41.77 -37.18 -15.68
N GLY A 87 42.23 -38.43 -15.51
CA GLY A 87 41.70 -39.58 -16.23
C GLY A 87 40.23 -39.83 -15.92
N PHE A 88 39.87 -39.81 -14.62
CA PHE A 88 38.48 -40.00 -14.19
C PHE A 88 37.59 -38.83 -14.63
N ARG A 89 38.05 -37.59 -14.45
CA ARG A 89 37.35 -36.37 -14.88
C ARG A 89 37.08 -36.36 -16.38
N ASN A 90 38.07 -36.69 -17.19
CA ASN A 90 37.93 -36.74 -18.64
C ASN A 90 36.95 -37.83 -19.09
N SER A 91 36.84 -38.95 -18.35
CA SER A 91 35.88 -40.00 -18.65
C SER A 91 34.42 -39.59 -18.42
N LEU A 92 34.18 -38.66 -17.49
CA LEU A 92 32.86 -38.11 -17.18
C LEU A 92 32.40 -37.03 -18.17
N GLY A 93 33.34 -36.39 -18.88
CA GLY A 93 33.03 -35.47 -19.98
C GLY A 93 32.08 -34.32 -19.59
N GLU A 94 31.01 -34.14 -20.37
CA GLU A 94 30.02 -33.07 -20.16
C GLU A 94 29.27 -33.19 -18.82
N ALA A 95 29.21 -34.38 -18.21
CA ALA A 95 28.55 -34.58 -16.93
C ALA A 95 29.24 -33.82 -15.78
N CYS A 96 30.55 -33.53 -15.91
CA CYS A 96 31.23 -32.65 -14.95
C CYS A 96 30.78 -31.18 -15.04
N SER A 97 30.20 -30.76 -16.18
CA SER A 97 29.63 -29.42 -16.29
C SER A 97 28.35 -29.29 -15.47
N ASP A 98 27.57 -30.36 -15.35
CA ASP A 98 26.35 -30.41 -14.54
C ASP A 98 26.68 -30.33 -13.05
N VAL A 99 27.66 -31.09 -12.58
CA VAL A 99 28.17 -31.02 -11.20
C VAL A 99 28.65 -29.60 -10.87
N ARG A 100 29.34 -28.94 -11.81
CA ARG A 100 29.80 -27.56 -11.62
C ARG A 100 28.63 -26.58 -11.51
N GLN A 101 27.56 -26.78 -12.27
CA GLN A 101 26.33 -25.98 -12.11
C GLN A 101 25.72 -26.19 -10.71
N PHE A 102 25.72 -27.42 -10.19
CA PHE A 102 25.19 -27.72 -8.86
C PHE A 102 26.00 -27.00 -7.77
N ASP A 103 27.32 -27.04 -7.87
CA ASP A 103 28.22 -26.34 -6.94
C ASP A 103 28.03 -24.81 -7.00
N TRP A 104 27.93 -24.21 -8.19
CA TRP A 104 27.64 -22.79 -8.35
C TRP A 104 26.30 -22.38 -7.73
N MET A 105 25.25 -23.20 -7.89
CA MET A 105 23.94 -22.91 -7.31
C MET A 105 23.94 -23.11 -5.80
N ARG A 106 24.71 -24.07 -5.27
CA ARG A 106 24.94 -24.23 -3.84
C ARG A 106 25.62 -22.99 -3.25
N LEU A 107 26.64 -22.45 -3.92
CA LEU A 107 27.31 -21.21 -3.52
C LEU A 107 26.37 -20.00 -3.61
N LEU A 108 25.63 -19.86 -4.72
CA LEU A 108 24.65 -18.78 -4.91
C LEU A 108 23.58 -18.80 -3.81
N SER A 109 23.04 -19.98 -3.49
CA SER A 109 22.07 -20.14 -2.39
C SER A 109 22.65 -19.73 -1.04
N LEU A 110 23.87 -20.16 -0.70
CA LEU A 110 24.53 -19.77 0.56
C LEU A 110 24.79 -18.26 0.62
N ALA A 111 25.27 -17.67 -0.48
CA ALA A 111 25.47 -16.23 -0.57
C ALA A 111 24.13 -15.48 -0.42
N SER A 112 23.06 -15.97 -1.03
CA SER A 112 21.71 -15.42 -0.90
C SER A 112 21.22 -15.47 0.55
N VAL A 113 21.41 -16.60 1.25
CA VAL A 113 21.07 -16.71 2.68
C VAL A 113 21.89 -15.73 3.52
N LEU A 114 23.20 -15.64 3.30
CA LEU A 114 24.08 -14.74 4.03
C LEU A 114 23.70 -13.27 3.83
N VAL A 115 23.46 -12.84 2.58
CA VAL A 115 22.99 -11.48 2.26
C VAL A 115 21.65 -11.20 2.96
N GLY A 116 20.74 -12.17 3.00
CA GLY A 116 19.46 -12.04 3.70
C GLY A 116 19.65 -11.84 5.20
N ILE A 117 20.52 -12.63 5.85
CA ILE A 117 20.82 -12.52 7.29
C ILE A 117 21.48 -11.17 7.61
N VAL A 118 22.51 -10.78 6.85
CA VAL A 118 23.20 -9.48 7.05
C VAL A 118 22.23 -8.32 6.86
N SER A 119 21.36 -8.39 5.84
CA SER A 119 20.30 -7.40 5.62
C SER A 119 19.33 -7.33 6.79
N ALA A 120 18.93 -8.49 7.34
CA ALA A 120 17.99 -8.56 8.47
C ALA A 120 18.59 -7.94 9.73
N VAL A 121 19.84 -8.27 10.05
CA VAL A 121 20.55 -7.70 11.19
C VAL A 121 20.67 -6.18 11.04
N LEU A 122 21.11 -5.70 9.87
CA LEU A 122 21.24 -4.25 9.67
C LEU A 122 19.90 -3.52 9.68
N ALA A 123 18.87 -4.09 9.07
CA ALA A 123 17.52 -3.53 9.09
C ALA A 123 16.96 -3.46 10.51
N LEU A 124 17.20 -4.50 11.33
CA LEU A 124 16.82 -4.50 12.73
C LEU A 124 17.59 -3.44 13.53
N LEU A 125 18.90 -3.32 13.36
CA LEU A 125 19.70 -2.28 14.02
C LEU A 125 19.21 -0.87 13.64
N CYS A 126 18.92 -0.64 12.36
CA CYS A 126 18.36 0.63 11.87
C CYS A 126 16.97 0.91 12.49
N ALA A 127 16.12 -0.11 12.57
CA ALA A 127 14.80 0.01 13.17
C ALA A 127 14.88 0.27 14.68
N LEU A 128 15.79 -0.39 15.40
CA LEU A 128 16.03 -0.17 16.83
C LEU A 128 16.61 1.24 17.09
N ALA A 129 17.56 1.69 16.27
CA ALA A 129 18.08 3.05 16.35
C ALA A 129 16.98 4.11 16.18
N ALA A 130 15.95 3.81 15.39
CA ALA A 130 14.81 4.71 15.21
C ALA A 130 13.98 4.94 16.48
N PHE A 131 14.08 4.06 17.50
CA PHE A 131 13.41 4.29 18.79
C PHE A 131 14.16 5.26 19.71
N VAL A 132 15.40 5.62 19.38
CA VAL A 132 16.26 6.42 20.26
C VAL A 132 16.02 7.91 20.09
N SER A 133 16.02 8.43 18.86
CA SER A 133 15.84 9.86 18.58
C SER A 133 15.39 10.12 17.14
N ARG A 134 14.83 11.31 16.86
CA ARG A 134 14.37 11.72 15.51
C ARG A 134 15.48 11.74 14.46
N PRO A 135 16.71 12.22 14.74
CA PRO A 135 17.80 12.13 13.78
C PRO A 135 18.18 10.68 13.44
N LEU A 136 18.21 9.79 14.45
CA LEU A 136 18.46 8.37 14.24
C LEU A 136 17.29 7.66 13.56
N GLN A 137 16.06 8.12 13.76
CA GLN A 137 14.88 7.66 13.04
C GLN A 137 14.99 7.98 11.56
N TYR A 138 15.27 9.24 11.19
CA TYR A 138 15.49 9.61 9.79
C TYR A 138 16.71 8.88 9.20
N GLY A 139 17.86 8.95 9.87
CA GLY A 139 19.10 8.31 9.41
C GLY A 139 18.98 6.79 9.26
N GLY A 140 18.39 6.13 10.26
CA GLY A 140 18.11 4.70 10.24
C GLY A 140 17.13 4.30 9.13
N PHE A 141 16.13 5.13 8.83
CA PHE A 141 15.26 4.91 7.68
C PHE A 141 16.02 5.00 6.37
N VAL A 142 16.80 6.07 6.19
CA VAL A 142 17.54 6.31 4.96
C VAL A 142 18.57 5.21 4.73
N VAL A 143 19.37 4.87 5.74
CA VAL A 143 20.37 3.79 5.65
C VAL A 143 19.69 2.45 5.40
N GLY A 144 18.67 2.10 6.19
CA GLY A 144 17.93 0.86 6.04
C GLY A 144 17.29 0.74 4.66
N TRP A 145 16.64 1.80 4.17
CA TRP A 145 16.08 1.87 2.82
C TRP A 145 17.15 1.67 1.73
N ASN A 146 18.29 2.37 1.82
CA ASN A 146 19.35 2.28 0.82
C ASN A 146 20.00 0.89 0.78
N VAL A 147 20.09 0.20 1.92
CA VAL A 147 20.59 -1.18 1.97
C VAL A 147 19.54 -2.12 1.43
N LEU A 148 18.31 -2.06 1.96
CA LEU A 148 17.23 -2.99 1.61
C LEU A 148 16.84 -2.91 0.14
N ARG A 149 16.90 -1.74 -0.50
CA ARG A 149 16.67 -1.63 -1.95
C ARG A 149 17.73 -2.38 -2.76
N VAL A 150 19.00 -2.31 -2.36
CA VAL A 150 20.12 -2.94 -3.08
C VAL A 150 20.09 -4.45 -2.83
N THR A 151 20.01 -4.85 -1.56
CA THR A 151 19.98 -6.26 -1.21
C THR A 151 18.69 -6.92 -1.69
N GLY A 152 17.56 -6.22 -1.68
CA GLY A 152 16.31 -6.69 -2.29
C GLY A 152 16.44 -6.94 -3.80
N ALA A 153 17.08 -6.03 -4.55
CA ALA A 153 17.33 -6.25 -5.97
C ALA A 153 18.28 -7.44 -6.23
N LEU A 154 19.34 -7.57 -5.43
CA LEU A 154 20.27 -8.72 -5.49
C LEU A 154 19.55 -10.03 -5.16
N GLN A 155 18.66 -10.04 -4.17
CA GLN A 155 17.83 -11.20 -3.82
C GLN A 155 16.86 -11.55 -4.95
N ALA A 156 16.22 -10.56 -5.57
CA ALA A 156 15.31 -10.80 -6.69
C ALA A 156 16.05 -11.45 -7.87
N LEU A 157 17.27 -10.98 -8.17
CA LEU A 157 18.12 -11.56 -9.20
C LEU A 157 18.57 -12.99 -8.84
N ALA A 158 19.10 -13.20 -7.64
CA ALA A 158 19.59 -14.51 -7.18
C ALA A 158 18.47 -15.55 -7.13
N GLN A 159 17.32 -15.20 -6.56
CA GLN A 159 16.16 -16.09 -6.46
C GLN A 159 15.49 -16.31 -7.82
N GLY A 160 15.47 -15.31 -8.70
CA GLY A 160 15.05 -15.49 -10.09
C GLY A 160 15.94 -16.50 -10.84
N ALA A 161 17.26 -16.37 -10.72
CA ALA A 161 18.22 -17.31 -11.31
C ALA A 161 18.04 -18.74 -10.75
N LEU A 162 17.91 -18.87 -9.43
CA LEU A 162 17.64 -20.16 -8.77
C LEU A 162 16.31 -20.78 -9.24
N ALA A 163 15.25 -19.99 -9.38
CA ALA A 163 13.95 -20.48 -9.85
C ALA A 163 14.03 -21.02 -11.28
N VAL A 164 14.73 -20.30 -12.19
CA VAL A 164 14.96 -20.76 -13.56
C VAL A 164 15.78 -22.05 -13.57
N TRP A 165 16.86 -22.10 -12.80
CA TRP A 165 17.72 -23.29 -12.69
C TRP A 165 16.95 -24.50 -12.15
N LEU A 166 16.17 -24.33 -11.06
CA LEU A 166 15.31 -25.37 -10.50
C LEU A 166 14.25 -25.86 -11.48
N SER A 167 13.67 -24.95 -12.29
CA SER A 167 12.64 -25.32 -13.27
C SER A 167 13.14 -26.32 -14.32
N TYR A 168 14.43 -26.29 -14.64
CA TYR A 168 15.08 -27.30 -15.48
C TYR A 168 15.44 -28.54 -14.65
N TRP A 169 16.28 -28.37 -13.62
CA TRP A 169 16.93 -29.49 -12.95
C TRP A 169 16.00 -30.35 -12.10
N MET A 170 14.96 -29.78 -11.48
CA MET A 170 13.97 -30.60 -10.75
C MET A 170 13.27 -31.58 -11.69
N THR A 171 12.95 -31.12 -12.90
CA THR A 171 12.28 -31.97 -13.89
C THR A 171 13.24 -33.01 -14.47
N ALA A 172 14.48 -32.60 -14.79
CA ALA A 172 15.50 -33.48 -15.31
C ALA A 172 15.89 -34.59 -14.32
N VAL A 173 16.08 -34.28 -13.04
CA VAL A 173 16.55 -35.24 -12.03
C VAL A 173 15.46 -36.24 -11.61
N TRP A 174 14.21 -35.80 -11.45
CA TRP A 174 13.15 -36.67 -10.93
C TRP A 174 12.28 -37.33 -12.00
N PHE A 175 12.13 -36.69 -13.16
CA PHE A 175 11.26 -37.18 -14.22
C PHE A 175 12.02 -37.57 -15.49
N GLU A 176 13.35 -37.44 -15.48
CA GLU A 176 14.23 -37.73 -16.62
C GLU A 176 13.80 -37.00 -17.91
N ARG A 177 13.13 -35.85 -17.73
CA ARG A 177 12.53 -35.02 -18.79
C ARG A 177 12.61 -33.55 -18.40
N TYR A 178 12.89 -32.69 -19.37
CA TYR A 178 12.80 -31.23 -19.18
C TYR A 178 11.63 -30.65 -19.98
N TYR A 179 11.08 -29.55 -19.48
CA TYR A 179 9.92 -28.89 -20.07
C TYR A 179 10.28 -27.46 -20.51
N PRO A 180 10.67 -27.24 -21.80
CA PRO A 180 11.10 -25.92 -22.28
C PRO A 180 10.09 -24.81 -22.00
N LYS A 181 8.80 -25.11 -22.13
CA LYS A 181 7.71 -24.16 -21.84
C LYS A 181 7.76 -23.66 -20.38
N LEU A 182 8.02 -24.55 -19.42
CA LEU A 182 8.11 -24.19 -18.01
C LEU A 182 9.29 -23.24 -17.76
N ILE A 183 10.47 -23.57 -18.30
CA ILE A 183 11.69 -22.78 -18.15
C ILE A 183 11.51 -21.38 -18.73
N VAL A 184 10.91 -21.28 -19.93
CA VAL A 184 10.61 -19.99 -20.57
C VAL A 184 9.62 -19.18 -19.72
N ILE A 185 8.55 -19.80 -19.21
CA ILE A 185 7.57 -19.11 -18.35
C ILE A 185 8.25 -18.57 -17.09
N VAL A 186 9.01 -19.41 -16.38
CA VAL A 186 9.71 -19.00 -15.14
C VAL A 186 10.75 -17.91 -15.45
N GLY A 187 11.48 -18.03 -16.55
CA GLY A 187 12.45 -17.03 -16.99
C GLY A 187 11.82 -15.67 -17.31
N VAL A 188 10.69 -15.66 -18.02
CA VAL A 188 9.92 -14.43 -18.32
C VAL A 188 9.39 -13.81 -17.03
N LEU A 189 8.85 -14.61 -16.10
CA LEU A 189 8.37 -14.12 -14.81
C LEU A 189 9.50 -13.52 -13.97
N ALA A 190 10.68 -14.17 -13.95
CA ALA A 190 11.86 -13.67 -13.24
C ALA A 190 12.37 -12.35 -13.83
N ALA A 191 12.49 -12.28 -15.17
CA ALA A 191 12.91 -11.06 -15.86
C ALA A 191 11.92 -9.92 -15.66
N PHE A 192 10.62 -10.18 -15.74
CA PHE A 192 9.58 -9.18 -15.50
C PHE A 192 9.60 -8.67 -14.06
N ALA A 193 9.72 -9.56 -13.07
CA ALA A 193 9.81 -9.19 -11.67
C ALA A 193 11.05 -8.31 -11.40
N LEU A 194 12.21 -8.70 -11.93
CA LEU A 194 13.44 -7.91 -11.82
C LEU A 194 13.30 -6.54 -12.49
N PHE A 195 12.69 -6.47 -13.68
CA PHE A 195 12.43 -5.22 -14.38
C PHE A 195 11.55 -4.27 -13.56
N GLN A 196 10.46 -4.78 -12.98
CA GLN A 196 9.56 -3.99 -12.11
C GLN A 196 10.30 -3.45 -10.87
N VAL A 197 11.12 -4.29 -10.24
CA VAL A 197 11.97 -3.90 -9.10
C VAL A 197 12.92 -2.77 -9.49
N VAL A 198 13.69 -2.94 -10.57
CA VAL A 198 14.67 -1.94 -11.03
C VAL A 198 13.96 -0.64 -11.41
N LYS A 199 12.85 -0.70 -12.15
CA LYS A 199 12.04 0.46 -12.51
C LYS A 199 11.54 1.22 -11.28
N ALA A 200 11.08 0.51 -10.25
CA ALA A 200 10.59 1.12 -9.02
C ALA A 200 11.69 1.84 -8.22
N ILE A 201 12.95 1.38 -8.28
CA ILE A 201 14.09 2.06 -7.62
C ILE A 201 14.30 3.48 -8.15
N PHE A 202 14.11 3.68 -9.45
CA PHE A 202 14.33 4.97 -10.12
C PHE A 202 13.08 5.86 -10.17
N ARG A 203 11.90 5.34 -9.83
CA ARG A 203 10.68 6.12 -9.82
C ARG A 203 10.68 7.13 -8.68
N ARG A 204 10.25 8.35 -8.97
CA ARG A 204 10.02 9.40 -7.98
C ARG A 204 8.50 9.58 -7.80
N PRO A 205 7.97 9.51 -6.57
CA PRO A 205 6.61 9.93 -6.29
C PRO A 205 6.45 11.41 -6.61
N ALA A 206 5.33 11.77 -7.25
CA ALA A 206 4.81 13.12 -7.11
C ALA A 206 4.33 13.28 -5.66
N MET A 207 4.69 14.39 -5.02
CA MET A 207 4.33 14.70 -3.64
C MET A 207 3.68 16.07 -3.66
N ASP A 208 2.49 16.14 -4.26
CA ASP A 208 1.74 17.38 -4.32
C ASP A 208 0.88 17.45 -3.06
N PHE A 209 1.23 18.34 -2.13
CA PHE A 209 0.40 18.62 -0.97
C PHE A 209 -0.56 19.76 -1.33
N GLU A 210 -1.67 19.38 -1.95
CA GLU A 210 -2.75 20.29 -2.29
C GLU A 210 -3.72 20.43 -1.12
N VAL A 211 -4.05 21.66 -0.78
CA VAL A 211 -4.96 22.00 0.32
C VAL A 211 -6.03 22.94 -0.20
N GLU A 212 -7.28 22.62 0.12
CA GLU A 212 -8.42 23.48 -0.18
C GLU A 212 -8.58 24.54 0.89
N ALA A 213 -8.03 25.71 0.59
CA ALA A 213 -8.04 26.86 1.46
C ALA A 213 -7.98 28.15 0.65
N GLU A 214 -8.22 29.27 1.33
CA GLU A 214 -7.86 30.59 0.83
C GLU A 214 -6.66 31.14 1.63
N VAL A 215 -5.77 31.85 0.94
CA VAL A 215 -4.63 32.52 1.59
C VAL A 215 -5.16 33.72 2.35
N LEU A 216 -4.98 33.70 3.67
CA LEU A 216 -5.44 34.77 4.53
C LEU A 216 -4.37 35.87 4.64
N GLU A 217 -4.42 36.83 3.73
CA GLU A 217 -3.53 37.99 3.74
C GLU A 217 -3.64 38.79 5.05
N GLU A 218 -2.55 39.39 5.50
CA GLU A 218 -2.51 40.15 6.77
C GLU A 218 -3.56 41.27 6.83
N ALA A 219 -3.84 41.91 5.69
CA ALA A 219 -4.86 42.95 5.57
C ALA A 219 -6.29 42.44 5.87
N HIS A 220 -6.56 41.15 5.67
CA HIS A 220 -7.87 40.55 5.89
C HIS A 220 -8.06 39.99 7.31
N ALA A 221 -6.99 39.85 8.11
CA ALA A 221 -7.11 39.42 9.51
C ALA A 221 -5.96 39.97 10.39
N PRO A 222 -5.81 41.30 10.49
CA PRO A 222 -4.64 41.90 11.14
C PRO A 222 -4.52 41.54 12.62
N GLU A 223 -5.66 41.45 13.33
CA GLU A 223 -5.70 41.03 14.73
C GLU A 223 -5.23 39.58 14.92
N LEU A 224 -5.69 38.66 14.06
CA LEU A 224 -5.30 37.25 14.11
C LEU A 224 -3.81 37.09 13.82
N TRP A 225 -3.30 37.75 12.78
CA TRP A 225 -1.87 37.74 12.44
C TRP A 225 -0.99 38.28 13.57
N ALA A 226 -1.37 39.43 14.16
CA ALA A 226 -0.69 39.97 15.32
C ALA A 226 -0.72 39.00 16.51
N HIS A 227 -1.85 38.32 16.71
CA HIS A 227 -2.00 37.37 17.80
C HIS A 227 -1.17 36.10 17.61
N VAL A 228 -1.16 35.50 16.43
CA VAL A 228 -0.31 34.35 16.09
C VAL A 228 1.17 34.69 16.31
N ARG A 229 1.61 35.90 15.91
CA ARG A 229 2.97 36.38 16.18
C ARG A 229 3.27 36.46 17.67
N ARG A 230 2.35 36.99 18.49
CA ARG A 230 2.51 37.02 19.97
C ARG A 230 2.57 35.62 20.60
N ILE A 231 1.77 34.67 20.12
CA ILE A 231 1.85 33.27 20.59
C ILE A 231 3.25 32.72 20.28
N CYS A 232 3.72 32.89 19.04
CA CYS A 232 5.04 32.43 18.61
C CYS A 232 6.18 33.07 19.43
N GLU A 233 6.10 34.37 19.70
CA GLU A 233 7.03 35.11 20.58
C GLU A 233 7.08 34.52 21.99
N ARG A 234 5.91 34.26 22.61
CA ARG A 234 5.83 33.64 23.95
C ARG A 234 6.40 32.23 23.97
N MET A 235 6.24 31.48 22.88
CA MET A 235 6.74 30.12 22.72
C MET A 235 8.22 30.07 22.31
N GLY A 236 8.81 31.18 21.87
CA GLY A 236 10.18 31.24 21.37
C GLY A 236 10.37 30.55 20.01
N THR A 237 9.37 30.55 19.13
CA THR A 237 9.44 30.02 17.77
C THR A 237 9.21 31.12 16.73
N GLN A 238 9.72 30.94 15.50
CA GLN A 238 9.41 31.86 14.41
C GLN A 238 7.95 31.72 13.96
N PRO A 239 7.26 32.83 13.67
CA PRO A 239 5.88 32.79 13.18
C PRO A 239 5.77 32.12 11.81
N PRO A 240 4.57 31.66 11.42
CA PRO A 240 4.32 31.18 10.06
C PRO A 240 4.47 32.32 9.04
N ASP A 241 4.98 31.98 7.86
CA ASP A 241 5.08 32.88 6.70
C ASP A 241 3.72 33.07 6.02
N HIS A 242 2.84 32.06 6.13
CA HIS A 242 1.52 32.03 5.51
C HIS A 242 0.47 31.52 6.50
N ILE A 243 -0.71 32.15 6.50
CA ILE A 243 -1.92 31.63 7.14
C ILE A 243 -2.92 31.26 6.05
N LEU A 244 -3.44 30.03 6.11
CA LEU A 244 -4.49 29.52 5.24
C LEU A 244 -5.78 29.39 6.04
N ALA A 245 -6.88 29.85 5.46
CA ALA A 245 -8.22 29.66 6.01
C ALA A 245 -8.95 28.59 5.21
N GLY A 246 -9.42 27.53 5.87
CA GLY A 246 -10.12 26.43 5.23
C GLY A 246 -11.33 25.94 6.02
N ILE A 247 -11.93 24.84 5.58
CA ILE A 247 -13.12 24.24 6.21
C ILE A 247 -12.87 22.86 6.80
N ASP A 248 -11.64 22.35 6.80
CA ASP A 248 -11.32 21.00 7.31
C ASP A 248 -11.58 20.87 8.81
N THR A 249 -11.62 19.64 9.31
CA THR A 249 -11.89 19.36 10.74
C THR A 249 -10.64 19.44 11.63
N ASN A 250 -9.60 20.14 11.18
CA ASN A 250 -8.35 20.28 11.94
C ASN A 250 -7.70 21.67 11.73
N PHE A 251 -6.74 21.95 12.61
CA PHE A 251 -5.70 22.94 12.37
C PHE A 251 -4.42 22.16 12.08
N PHE A 252 -3.51 22.73 11.31
CA PHE A 252 -2.20 22.13 11.16
C PHE A 252 -1.14 23.17 10.82
N VAL A 253 0.10 22.83 11.13
CA VAL A 253 1.28 23.53 10.65
C VAL A 253 2.09 22.65 9.72
N THR A 254 2.74 23.24 8.72
CA THR A 254 3.65 22.51 7.84
C THR A 254 4.81 23.39 7.39
N GLU A 255 5.95 22.77 7.17
CA GLU A 255 7.12 23.38 6.52
C GLU A 255 7.28 22.88 5.08
N SER A 256 6.41 21.97 4.62
CA SER A 256 6.39 21.45 3.25
C SER A 256 5.79 22.49 2.29
N GLU A 257 6.10 22.36 1.00
CA GLU A 257 5.45 23.16 -0.02
C GLU A 257 3.96 22.83 -0.06
N VAL A 258 3.11 23.87 -0.08
CA VAL A 258 1.65 23.73 -0.08
C VAL A 258 1.11 24.31 -1.38
N ARG A 259 0.32 23.54 -2.12
CA ARG A 259 -0.39 24.01 -3.31
C ARG A 259 -1.80 24.42 -2.93
N VAL A 260 -2.16 25.68 -3.20
CA VAL A 260 -3.47 26.26 -2.94
C VAL A 260 -3.99 26.83 -4.25
N GLY A 261 -4.91 26.11 -4.89
CA GLY A 261 -5.30 26.38 -6.28
C GLY A 261 -4.08 26.34 -7.22
N GLU A 262 -3.81 27.46 -7.89
CA GLU A 262 -2.67 27.62 -8.81
C GLU A 262 -1.39 28.13 -8.11
N ARG A 263 -1.47 28.53 -6.84
CA ARG A 263 -0.33 29.08 -6.09
C ARG A 263 0.40 27.96 -5.34
N THR A 264 1.73 28.00 -5.36
CA THR A 264 2.58 27.15 -4.51
C THR A 264 3.24 28.02 -3.46
N LEU A 265 2.99 27.72 -2.19
CA LEU A 265 3.52 28.42 -1.03
C LEU A 265 4.72 27.65 -0.46
N THR A 266 5.75 28.38 -0.06
CA THR A 266 7.00 27.85 0.49
C THR A 266 7.29 28.52 1.82
N GLY A 267 7.68 27.76 2.83
CA GLY A 267 7.95 28.28 4.17
C GLY A 267 7.07 27.61 5.21
N ARG A 268 6.90 28.26 6.36
CA ARG A 268 6.01 27.81 7.42
C ARG A 268 4.59 28.24 7.09
N THR A 269 3.69 27.28 6.96
CA THR A 269 2.28 27.53 6.70
C THR A 269 1.45 27.04 7.88
N LEU A 270 0.59 27.92 8.40
CA LEU A 270 -0.43 27.59 9.39
C LEU A 270 -1.77 27.49 8.67
N TYR A 271 -2.45 26.36 8.82
CA TYR A 271 -3.82 26.17 8.38
C TYR A 271 -4.78 26.35 9.56
N VAL A 272 -5.82 27.14 9.34
CA VAL A 272 -6.86 27.49 10.30
C VAL A 272 -8.21 27.09 9.73
N SER A 273 -8.94 26.23 10.43
CA SER A 273 -10.31 25.88 10.07
C SER A 273 -11.29 26.93 10.55
N LEU A 274 -11.98 27.57 9.61
CA LEU A 274 -13.06 28.52 9.89
C LEU A 274 -14.22 27.85 10.63
N SER A 275 -14.57 26.62 10.23
CA SER A 275 -15.67 25.88 10.83
C SER A 275 -15.37 25.49 12.29
N LEU A 276 -14.12 25.14 12.62
CA LEU A 276 -13.72 24.93 14.01
C LEU A 276 -13.60 26.24 14.80
N LEU A 277 -13.11 27.32 14.19
CA LEU A 277 -13.04 28.61 14.88
C LEU A 277 -14.42 29.06 15.37
N ARG A 278 -15.51 28.81 14.63
CA ARG A 278 -16.88 29.11 15.10
C ARG A 278 -17.27 28.37 16.38
N LEU A 279 -16.77 27.15 16.56
CA LEU A 279 -17.07 26.31 17.71
C LEU A 279 -16.21 26.66 18.94
N LEU A 280 -15.05 27.28 18.72
CA LEU A 280 -14.04 27.53 19.75
C LEU A 280 -14.13 28.97 20.28
N GLU A 281 -14.13 29.10 21.61
CA GLU A 281 -13.84 30.38 22.26
C GLU A 281 -12.39 30.79 21.96
N ARG A 282 -12.07 32.09 22.03
CA ARG A 282 -10.72 32.59 21.72
C ARG A 282 -9.62 31.88 22.52
N SER A 283 -9.84 31.59 23.81
CA SER A 283 -8.85 30.86 24.62
C SER A 283 -8.69 29.39 24.21
N GLU A 284 -9.78 28.73 23.80
CA GLU A 284 -9.77 27.36 23.30
C GLU A 284 -9.06 27.29 21.93
N ALA A 285 -9.31 28.25 21.05
CA ALA A 285 -8.62 28.40 19.76
C ALA A 285 -7.13 28.75 19.97
N ASP A 286 -6.79 29.61 20.92
CA ASP A 286 -5.40 29.89 21.30
C ASP A 286 -4.67 28.63 21.77
N ALA A 287 -5.38 27.74 22.46
CA ALA A 287 -4.84 26.46 22.91
C ALA A 287 -4.52 25.54 21.72
N VAL A 288 -5.40 25.48 20.70
CA VAL A 288 -5.13 24.73 19.46
C VAL A 288 -3.99 25.36 18.67
N LEU A 289 -3.98 26.68 18.51
CA LEU A 289 -2.91 27.39 17.82
C LEU A 289 -1.56 27.16 18.52
N ALA A 290 -1.49 27.30 19.85
CA ALA A 290 -0.28 27.03 20.61
C ALA A 290 0.16 25.55 20.50
N HIS A 291 -0.79 24.61 20.42
CA HIS A 291 -0.49 23.19 20.18
C HIS A 291 0.19 22.98 18.82
N GLU A 292 -0.38 23.55 17.74
CA GLU A 292 0.21 23.48 16.41
C GLU A 292 1.60 24.14 16.35
N MET A 293 1.76 25.30 16.99
CA MET A 293 3.07 25.97 17.08
C MET A 293 4.07 25.15 17.91
N GLY A 294 3.59 24.33 18.84
CA GLY A 294 4.37 23.31 19.55
C GLY A 294 4.99 22.28 18.61
N HIS A 295 4.29 21.88 17.54
CA HIS A 295 4.84 20.99 16.51
C HIS A 295 5.95 21.65 15.68
N LEU A 296 5.85 22.95 15.38
CA LEU A 296 6.94 23.72 14.76
C LEU A 296 8.16 23.76 15.68
N LEU A 297 7.96 24.09 16.95
CA LEU A 297 9.03 24.18 17.94
C LEU A 297 9.70 22.82 18.18
N GLY A 298 8.91 21.75 18.26
CA GLY A 298 9.40 20.38 18.39
C GLY A 298 10.15 19.87 17.15
N GLY A 299 10.02 20.55 16.00
CA GLY A 299 10.60 20.12 14.72
C GLY A 299 9.87 18.93 14.08
N ASP A 300 8.60 18.71 14.43
CA ASP A 300 7.76 17.65 13.85
C ASP A 300 7.54 17.86 12.37
N THR A 301 7.20 19.08 11.99
CA THR A 301 6.92 19.49 10.61
C THR A 301 8.14 19.34 9.72
N GLY A 302 9.32 19.78 10.18
CA GLY A 302 10.58 19.63 9.46
C GLY A 302 11.04 18.17 9.34
N HIS A 303 10.84 17.37 10.39
CA HIS A 303 11.07 15.92 10.33
C HIS A 303 10.13 15.25 9.33
N GLY A 304 8.83 15.56 9.39
CA GLY A 304 7.81 15.10 8.47
C GLY A 304 8.12 15.45 7.02
N LYS A 305 8.50 16.70 6.74
CA LYS A 305 8.92 17.19 5.41
C LYS A 305 10.04 16.35 4.81
N ARG A 306 11.05 15.98 5.61
CA ARG A 306 12.19 15.17 5.13
C ARG A 306 11.84 13.70 4.97
N LEU A 307 11.00 13.17 5.85
CA LEU A 307 10.67 11.74 5.89
C LEU A 307 9.56 11.34 4.90
N ALA A 308 8.56 12.19 4.66
CA ALA A 308 7.40 11.86 3.84
C ALA A 308 7.77 11.42 2.40
N PRO A 309 8.68 12.10 1.67
CA PRO A 309 9.11 11.63 0.35
C PRO A 309 9.80 10.26 0.40
N MET A 310 10.55 9.98 1.46
CA MET A 310 11.23 8.69 1.63
C MET A 310 10.24 7.55 1.91
N LEU A 311 9.21 7.80 2.73
CA LEU A 311 8.13 6.85 2.99
C LEU A 311 7.31 6.58 1.72
N ALA A 312 7.01 7.62 0.92
CA ALA A 312 6.30 7.46 -0.34
C ALA A 312 7.10 6.60 -1.35
N ARG A 313 8.41 6.83 -1.45
CA ARG A 313 9.31 5.98 -2.26
C ARG A 313 9.31 4.53 -1.79
N PHE A 314 9.39 4.31 -0.48
CA PHE A 314 9.33 2.97 0.10
C PHE A 314 8.01 2.27 -0.23
N ALA A 315 6.88 2.98 -0.09
CA ALA A 315 5.55 2.44 -0.39
C ALA A 315 5.40 2.06 -1.87
N GLN A 316 5.89 2.90 -2.79
CA GLN A 316 5.89 2.58 -4.21
C GLN A 316 6.73 1.35 -4.55
N TYR A 317 7.89 1.21 -3.92
CA TYR A 317 8.74 0.03 -4.10
C TYR A 317 8.10 -1.23 -3.55
N LEU A 318 7.46 -1.14 -2.39
CA LEU A 318 6.72 -2.24 -1.78
C LEU A 318 5.55 -2.69 -2.69
N GLN A 319 4.84 -1.74 -3.31
CA GLN A 319 3.80 -2.05 -4.30
C GLN A 319 4.37 -2.82 -5.50
N ALA A 320 5.52 -2.39 -6.04
CA ALA A 320 6.17 -3.09 -7.16
C ALA A 320 6.59 -4.53 -6.80
N LEU A 321 7.09 -4.76 -5.57
CA LEU A 321 7.41 -6.10 -5.09
C LEU A 321 6.18 -7.00 -4.93
N ARG A 322 5.03 -6.43 -4.57
CA ARG A 322 3.76 -7.15 -4.41
C ARG A 322 3.20 -7.67 -5.73
N GLU A 323 3.48 -6.98 -6.83
CA GLU A 323 3.00 -7.35 -8.18
C GLU A 323 3.72 -8.57 -8.75
N GLY A 324 4.97 -8.85 -8.32
CA GLY A 324 5.74 -9.99 -8.81
C GLY A 324 5.66 -11.21 -7.88
N ILE A 325 5.23 -12.36 -8.40
CA ILE A 325 5.12 -13.61 -7.61
C ILE A 325 6.49 -14.01 -7.01
N LEU A 326 7.56 -13.90 -7.79
CA LEU A 326 8.92 -14.24 -7.34
C LEU A 326 9.50 -13.21 -6.35
N THR A 327 8.91 -12.02 -6.24
CA THR A 327 9.34 -10.95 -5.33
C THR A 327 8.52 -10.89 -4.03
N LEU A 328 7.46 -11.69 -3.89
CA LEU A 328 6.66 -11.77 -2.66
C LEU A 328 7.49 -12.02 -1.38
N PRO A 329 8.48 -12.93 -1.38
CA PRO A 329 9.31 -13.14 -0.19
C PRO A 329 10.06 -11.87 0.25
N ILE A 330 10.53 -11.08 -0.72
CA ILE A 330 11.23 -9.81 -0.50
C ILE A 330 10.23 -8.74 -0.02
N PHE A 331 9.00 -8.72 -0.57
CA PHE A 331 7.91 -7.86 -0.11
C PHE A 331 7.64 -8.06 1.38
N HIS A 332 7.46 -9.30 1.84
CA HIS A 332 7.16 -9.59 3.24
C HIS A 332 8.32 -9.19 4.17
N PHE A 333 9.56 -9.44 3.74
CA PHE A 333 10.74 -9.01 4.45
C PHE A 333 10.81 -7.48 4.63
N MET A 334 10.54 -6.72 3.56
CA MET A 334 10.48 -5.26 3.62
C MET A 334 9.28 -4.73 4.41
N LEU A 335 8.13 -5.40 4.33
CA LEU A 335 6.94 -5.04 5.09
C LEU A 335 7.20 -5.17 6.60
N ALA A 336 7.95 -6.18 7.03
CA ALA A 336 8.36 -6.31 8.43
C ALA A 336 9.23 -5.15 8.91
N TYR A 337 10.21 -4.72 8.11
CA TYR A 337 11.00 -3.52 8.39
C TYR A 337 10.12 -2.27 8.47
N ARG A 338 9.19 -2.09 7.51
CA ARG A 338 8.24 -0.97 7.50
C ARG A 338 7.40 -0.93 8.75
N GLY A 339 6.90 -2.08 9.22
CA GLY A 339 6.09 -2.21 10.43
C GLY A 339 6.86 -1.83 11.70
N LEU A 340 8.11 -2.29 11.85
CA LEU A 340 8.97 -1.88 12.98
C LEU A 340 9.20 -0.36 12.99
N PHE A 341 9.42 0.23 11.83
CA PHE A 341 9.61 1.67 11.70
C PHE A 341 8.33 2.46 12.00
N GLU A 342 7.17 1.92 11.60
CA GLU A 342 5.84 2.46 11.91
C GLU A 342 5.58 2.53 13.43
N LEU A 343 6.00 1.51 14.18
CA LEU A 343 5.91 1.49 15.64
C LEU A 343 6.77 2.59 16.29
N SER A 344 7.98 2.80 15.77
CA SER A 344 8.87 3.88 16.20
C SER A 344 8.24 5.26 15.91
N LEU A 345 7.66 5.46 14.72
CA LEU A 345 6.96 6.69 14.35
C LEU A 345 5.76 6.95 15.26
N GLY A 346 4.91 5.95 15.49
CA GLY A 346 3.76 6.07 16.38
C GLY A 346 4.18 6.47 17.80
N ARG A 347 5.24 5.87 18.34
CA ARG A 347 5.78 6.26 19.66
C ARG A 347 6.25 7.72 19.69
N SER A 348 7.02 8.15 18.69
CA SER A 348 7.53 9.53 18.63
C SER A 348 6.40 10.55 18.44
N ARG A 349 5.38 10.24 17.62
CA ARG A 349 4.22 11.12 17.43
C ARG A 349 3.44 11.29 18.72
N ARG A 350 3.08 10.19 19.39
CA ARG A 350 2.39 10.24 20.69
C ARG A 350 3.14 11.06 21.73
N ALA A 351 4.46 10.90 21.82
CA ALA A 351 5.29 11.69 22.74
C ALA A 351 5.28 13.18 22.37
N SER A 352 5.27 13.51 21.06
CA SER A 352 5.19 14.90 20.60
C SER A 352 3.85 15.54 20.87
N GLU A 353 2.74 14.82 20.65
CA GLU A 353 1.38 15.30 20.92
C GLU A 353 1.23 15.70 22.40
N LEU A 354 1.67 14.83 23.32
CA LEU A 354 1.64 15.11 24.76
C LEU A 354 2.57 16.29 25.13
N ALA A 355 3.70 16.45 24.46
CA ALA A 355 4.59 17.59 24.68
C ALA A 355 3.97 18.89 24.18
N ALA A 356 3.35 18.89 22.99
CA ALA A 356 2.63 20.02 22.42
C ALA A 356 1.44 20.43 23.30
N ASP A 357 0.68 19.47 23.85
CA ASP A 357 -0.40 19.72 24.81
C ASP A 357 0.09 20.47 26.05
N ARG A 358 1.21 20.03 26.65
CA ARG A 358 1.79 20.69 27.83
C ARG A 358 2.29 22.10 27.51
N LEU A 359 2.93 22.27 26.36
CA LEU A 359 3.41 23.58 25.92
C LEU A 359 2.24 24.54 25.73
N ALA A 360 1.19 24.09 25.07
CA ALA A 360 -0.01 24.88 24.82
C ALA A 360 -0.78 25.21 26.11
N ALA A 361 -0.93 24.25 27.03
CA ALA A 361 -1.51 24.49 28.35
C ALA A 361 -0.72 25.53 29.18
N GLY A 362 0.60 25.64 28.98
CA GLY A 362 1.42 26.69 29.58
C GLY A 362 1.22 28.08 28.97
N ILE A 363 0.69 28.17 27.75
CA ILE A 363 0.35 29.43 27.08
C ILE A 363 -1.06 29.89 27.44
N THR A 364 -2.00 28.95 27.53
CA THR A 364 -3.42 29.16 27.89
C THR A 364 -3.75 28.55 29.25
N SER A 365 -4.36 27.36 29.27
CA SER A 365 -4.65 26.57 30.46
C SER A 365 -4.93 25.10 30.08
N GLY A 366 -4.83 24.18 31.05
CA GLY A 366 -5.23 22.78 30.85
C GLY A 366 -6.70 22.66 30.44
N ARG A 367 -7.57 23.45 31.08
CA ARG A 367 -9.00 23.54 30.75
C ARG A 367 -9.27 23.96 29.30
N ASP A 368 -8.52 24.93 28.77
CA ASP A 368 -8.70 25.36 27.37
C ASP A 368 -8.31 24.25 26.39
N ILE A 369 -7.24 23.49 26.68
CA ILE A 369 -6.85 22.30 25.90
C ILE A 369 -7.92 21.20 26.00
N ALA A 370 -8.38 20.87 27.20
CA ALA A 370 -9.39 19.84 27.39
C ALA A 370 -10.68 20.15 26.61
N ARG A 371 -11.13 21.41 26.68
CA ARG A 371 -12.33 21.86 25.97
C ARG A 371 -12.14 21.86 24.46
N SER A 372 -10.98 22.32 23.97
CA SER A 372 -10.71 22.35 22.54
C SER A 372 -10.59 20.93 21.95
N LEU A 373 -9.94 20.00 22.65
CA LEU A 373 -9.84 18.60 22.23
C LEU A 373 -11.21 17.93 22.10
N VAL A 374 -12.08 18.13 23.08
CA VAL A 374 -13.45 17.58 23.06
C VAL A 374 -14.27 18.19 21.92
N LYS A 375 -14.24 19.52 21.76
CA LYS A 375 -14.97 20.22 20.69
C LYS A 375 -14.50 19.83 19.30
N VAL A 376 -13.18 19.82 19.05
CA VAL A 376 -12.59 19.44 17.77
C VAL A 376 -12.86 17.96 17.46
N GLY A 377 -12.66 17.07 18.43
CA GLY A 377 -12.93 15.65 18.29
C GLY A 377 -14.39 15.37 17.94
N ALA A 378 -15.33 15.94 18.71
CA ALA A 378 -16.76 15.74 18.50
C ALA A 378 -17.22 16.32 17.15
N TYR A 379 -16.72 17.50 16.76
CA TYR A 379 -17.05 18.10 15.47
C TYR A 379 -16.54 17.23 14.31
N SER A 380 -15.29 16.76 14.39
CA SER A 380 -14.71 15.89 13.36
C SER A 380 -15.50 14.59 13.22
N SER A 381 -15.81 13.92 14.33
CA SER A 381 -16.59 12.68 14.32
C SER A 381 -18.02 12.89 13.82
N PHE A 382 -18.67 13.99 14.19
CA PHE A 382 -20.02 14.26 13.72
C PHE A 382 -20.06 14.56 12.22
N ARG A 383 -19.12 15.37 11.72
CA ARG A 383 -19.01 15.64 10.28
C ARG A 383 -18.75 14.36 9.49
N GLU A 384 -17.84 13.50 9.95
CA GLU A 384 -17.57 12.20 9.33
C GLU A 384 -18.83 11.32 9.29
N ARG A 385 -19.66 11.33 10.34
CA ARG A 385 -20.95 10.62 10.35
C ARG A 385 -21.93 11.18 9.33
N VAL A 386 -22.04 12.51 9.23
CA VAL A 386 -22.92 13.16 8.26
C VAL A 386 -22.49 12.81 6.83
N GLU A 387 -21.20 12.94 6.53
CA GLU A 387 -20.61 12.60 5.24
C GLU A 387 -20.81 11.11 4.91
N SER A 388 -20.49 10.21 5.83
CA SER A 388 -20.64 8.77 5.64
C SER A 388 -22.10 8.38 5.40
N ARG A 389 -23.04 8.94 6.17
CA ARG A 389 -24.47 8.66 5.99
C ARG A 389 -24.99 9.14 4.64
N LEU A 390 -24.55 10.32 4.18
CA LEU A 390 -24.91 10.83 2.86
C LEU A 390 -24.31 9.96 1.75
N PHE A 391 -23.06 9.52 1.92
CA PHE A 391 -22.36 8.71 0.92
C PHE A 391 -22.83 7.25 0.88
N GLU A 392 -23.35 6.71 1.99
CA GLU A 392 -23.94 5.37 2.08
C GLU A 392 -25.37 5.31 1.51
N GLY A 393 -26.10 6.43 1.54
CA GLY A 393 -27.44 6.53 0.97
C GLY A 393 -27.48 6.15 -0.51
N ASN A 394 -28.52 5.44 -0.93
CA ASN A 394 -28.76 5.09 -2.34
C ASN A 394 -29.64 6.12 -3.06
N GLU A 395 -29.87 7.28 -2.45
CA GLU A 395 -30.69 8.33 -3.03
C GLU A 395 -29.81 9.43 -3.64
N GLN A 396 -30.28 9.99 -4.76
CA GLN A 396 -29.73 11.23 -5.27
C GLN A 396 -30.12 12.37 -4.33
N HIS A 397 -29.13 13.07 -3.79
CA HIS A 397 -29.37 14.26 -3.01
C HIS A 397 -29.33 15.48 -3.93
N GLN A 398 -30.48 16.12 -4.15
CA GLN A 398 -30.56 17.40 -4.89
C GLN A 398 -29.85 18.52 -4.13
N ASP A 399 -29.82 18.43 -2.79
CA ASP A 399 -29.06 19.31 -1.92
C ASP A 399 -28.32 18.49 -0.86
N VAL A 400 -26.99 18.49 -0.98
CA VAL A 400 -26.09 17.81 -0.06
C VAL A 400 -26.10 18.53 1.29
N ALA A 401 -25.97 19.87 1.27
CA ALA A 401 -26.01 20.78 2.42
C ALA A 401 -25.31 20.24 3.69
N ILE A 402 -24.09 19.69 3.55
CA ILE A 402 -23.31 19.14 4.66
C ILE A 402 -23.10 20.20 5.73
N ALA A 403 -22.72 21.42 5.35
CA ALA A 403 -22.48 22.51 6.29
C ALA A 403 -23.71 22.77 7.18
N GLN A 404 -24.90 22.84 6.57
CA GLN A 404 -26.15 23.08 7.26
C GLN A 404 -26.56 21.89 8.14
N ARG A 405 -26.41 20.66 7.65
CA ARG A 405 -26.71 19.44 8.41
C ARG A 405 -25.82 19.31 9.63
N VAL A 406 -24.53 19.63 9.50
CA VAL A 406 -23.59 19.67 10.62
C VAL A 406 -24.01 20.75 11.61
N ALA A 407 -24.30 21.97 11.16
CA ALA A 407 -24.70 23.06 12.04
C ALA A 407 -25.99 22.78 12.83
N LEU A 408 -27.01 22.21 12.17
CA LEU A 408 -28.32 21.93 12.80
C LEU A 408 -28.31 20.67 13.67
N GLY A 409 -27.60 19.63 13.25
CA GLY A 409 -27.60 18.33 13.92
C GLY A 409 -26.60 18.19 15.07
N PHE A 410 -25.63 19.10 15.19
CA PHE A 410 -24.55 18.95 16.17
C PHE A 410 -25.05 18.96 17.63
N ALA A 411 -26.04 19.79 17.96
CA ALA A 411 -26.58 19.87 19.31
C ALA A 411 -27.29 18.57 19.73
N GLU A 412 -28.05 17.95 18.80
CA GLU A 412 -28.69 16.65 19.03
C GLU A 412 -27.63 15.55 19.22
N TYR A 413 -26.60 15.54 18.36
CA TYR A 413 -25.48 14.61 18.48
C TYR A 413 -24.73 14.74 19.81
N ALA A 414 -24.43 15.98 20.23
CA ALA A 414 -23.71 16.26 21.47
C ALA A 414 -24.47 15.79 22.72
N GLY A 415 -25.81 15.69 22.66
CA GLY A 415 -26.65 15.13 23.72
C GLY A 415 -26.89 13.62 23.63
N SER A 416 -26.36 12.94 22.61
CA SER A 416 -26.58 11.51 22.35
C SER A 416 -25.46 10.64 22.91
N GLU A 417 -25.72 9.36 23.18
CA GLU A 417 -24.67 8.40 23.60
C GLU A 417 -23.57 8.20 22.54
N ALA A 418 -23.87 8.51 21.27
CA ALA A 418 -22.94 8.33 20.16
C ALA A 418 -21.66 9.17 20.32
N VAL A 419 -21.75 10.35 20.95
CA VAL A 419 -20.59 11.23 21.15
C VAL A 419 -19.54 10.62 22.07
N HIS A 420 -19.95 9.87 23.09
CA HIS A 420 -19.02 9.20 24.01
C HIS A 420 -18.25 8.10 23.29
N GLY A 421 -18.93 7.29 22.49
CA GLY A 421 -18.28 6.24 21.68
C GLY A 421 -17.25 6.81 20.70
N ASP A 422 -17.56 7.94 20.08
CA ASP A 422 -16.68 8.57 19.09
C ASP A 422 -15.45 9.24 19.72
N LEU A 423 -15.62 9.96 20.84
CA LEU A 423 -14.54 10.67 21.52
C LEU A 423 -13.55 9.74 22.23
N HIS A 424 -14.01 8.61 22.76
CA HIS A 424 -13.13 7.64 23.42
C HIS A 424 -12.36 6.75 22.43
N GLY A 425 -12.76 6.72 21.15
CA GLY A 425 -12.19 5.83 20.13
C GLY A 425 -12.35 4.35 20.50
N SER A 426 -11.69 3.46 19.77
CA SER A 426 -11.64 2.05 20.18
C SER A 426 -11.00 1.97 21.58
N VAL A 427 -11.74 1.42 22.55
CA VAL A 427 -11.38 1.25 23.98
C VAL A 427 -10.00 0.60 24.21
N THR A 428 -9.37 0.04 23.18
CA THR A 428 -8.04 -0.56 23.22
C THR A 428 -7.02 0.27 22.43
N PRO A 429 -6.07 0.96 23.11
CA PRO A 429 -4.97 1.66 22.45
C PRO A 429 -4.14 0.71 21.59
N HIS A 430 -3.90 1.06 20.33
CA HIS A 430 -3.13 0.25 19.39
C HIS A 430 -1.68 0.74 19.27
N PRO A 431 -0.66 -0.15 19.19
CA PRO A 431 0.74 0.27 19.06
C PRO A 431 1.05 1.16 17.86
N PHE A 432 0.28 1.03 16.78
CA PHE A 432 0.41 1.79 15.53
C PHE A 432 -0.43 3.08 15.49
N ASP A 433 -1.20 3.40 16.54
CA ASP A 433 -1.97 4.64 16.59
C ASP A 433 -1.03 5.84 16.62
N SER A 434 -1.28 6.82 15.75
CA SER A 434 -0.41 8.01 15.65
C SER A 434 -0.66 9.03 16.76
N HIS A 435 -1.85 9.02 17.38
CA HIS A 435 -2.25 9.94 18.43
C HIS A 435 -2.50 9.21 19.76
N PRO A 436 -2.19 9.83 20.91
CA PRO A 436 -2.57 9.30 22.21
C PRO A 436 -4.10 9.30 22.37
N PRO A 437 -4.68 8.36 23.16
CA PRO A 437 -6.10 8.41 23.52
C PRO A 437 -6.46 9.74 24.19
N LEU A 438 -7.71 10.20 24.01
CA LEU A 438 -8.19 11.46 24.60
C LEU A 438 -7.94 11.53 26.12
N ALA A 439 -8.28 10.46 26.85
CA ALA A 439 -8.05 10.39 28.30
C ALA A 439 -6.59 10.65 28.69
N ALA A 440 -5.63 10.11 27.95
CA ALA A 440 -4.20 10.32 28.20
C ALA A 440 -3.77 11.77 27.93
N ARG A 441 -4.40 12.44 26.95
CA ARG A 441 -4.15 13.87 26.66
C ARG A 441 -4.73 14.78 27.74
N LEU A 442 -5.93 14.47 28.23
CA LEU A 442 -6.58 15.18 29.33
C LEU A 442 -5.76 15.09 30.62
N GLU A 443 -5.39 13.87 31.03
CA GLU A 443 -4.55 13.64 32.21
C GLU A 443 -3.21 14.38 32.11
N ASN A 444 -2.63 14.39 30.91
CA ASN A 444 -1.35 15.03 30.63
C ASN A 444 -1.35 16.56 30.83
N VAL A 445 -2.52 17.20 30.78
CA VAL A 445 -2.71 18.63 31.08
C VAL A 445 -3.40 18.87 32.42
N GLY A 446 -3.57 17.83 33.23
CA GLY A 446 -4.13 17.91 34.59
C GLY A 446 -5.65 18.04 34.63
N GLU A 447 -6.35 17.66 33.56
CA GLU A 447 -7.81 17.72 33.47
C GLU A 447 -8.43 16.33 33.45
N VAL A 448 -9.62 16.21 34.01
CA VAL A 448 -10.48 15.02 33.93
C VAL A 448 -11.88 15.50 33.61
N LEU A 449 -12.50 14.90 32.59
CA LEU A 449 -13.86 15.22 32.17
C LEU A 449 -14.73 13.98 32.32
N GLU A 450 -15.76 14.09 33.16
CA GLU A 450 -16.81 13.07 33.24
C GLU A 450 -17.75 13.19 32.01
N PRO A 451 -18.53 12.16 31.67
CA PRO A 451 -19.45 12.20 30.53
C PRO A 451 -20.38 13.42 30.52
N ASP A 452 -20.93 13.81 31.67
CA ASP A 452 -21.80 14.99 31.80
C ASP A 452 -21.04 16.32 31.53
N ASP A 453 -19.74 16.37 31.84
CA ASP A 453 -18.91 17.53 31.55
C ASP A 453 -18.68 17.69 30.05
N VAL A 454 -18.52 16.57 29.33
CA VAL A 454 -18.35 16.56 27.86
C VAL A 454 -19.55 17.20 27.18
N VAL A 455 -20.77 16.77 27.51
CA VAL A 455 -22.00 17.33 26.93
C VAL A 455 -22.10 18.83 27.23
N ARG A 456 -21.83 19.23 28.49
CA ARG A 456 -21.84 20.64 28.90
C ARG A 456 -20.81 21.49 28.15
N VAL A 457 -19.63 20.94 27.86
CA VAL A 457 -18.59 21.63 27.08
C VAL A 457 -19.01 21.81 25.62
N LEU A 458 -19.60 20.78 25.00
CA LEU A 458 -20.02 20.81 23.61
C LEU A 458 -21.21 21.74 23.35
N LEU A 459 -22.15 21.83 24.30
CA LEU A 459 -23.33 22.69 24.19
C LEU A 459 -23.11 24.12 24.72
N ALA A 460 -21.92 24.42 25.25
CA ALA A 460 -21.60 25.77 25.73
C ALA A 460 -21.56 26.76 24.54
N PRO A 461 -22.31 27.88 24.59
CA PRO A 461 -22.32 28.85 23.51
C PRO A 461 -20.96 29.53 23.37
N THR A 462 -20.52 29.74 22.13
CA THR A 462 -19.31 30.52 21.81
C THR A 462 -19.65 32.01 21.79
N SER A 463 -19.10 32.75 22.75
CA SER A 463 -19.35 34.18 22.93
C SER A 463 -18.31 35.06 22.23
N ALA A 464 -17.05 34.63 22.16
CA ALA A 464 -15.97 35.34 21.51
C ALA A 464 -15.08 34.36 20.74
N SER A 465 -15.15 34.41 19.40
CA SER A 465 -14.32 33.58 18.52
C SER A 465 -13.27 34.41 17.78
N TRP A 466 -12.22 33.77 17.26
CA TRP A 466 -11.29 34.39 16.30
C TRP A 466 -11.88 34.54 14.90
N VAL A 467 -12.97 33.85 14.57
CA VAL A 467 -13.65 34.01 13.26
C VAL A 467 -14.12 35.44 13.03
N SER A 468 -14.50 36.17 14.09
CA SER A 468 -14.93 37.57 14.01
C SER A 468 -13.79 38.55 13.74
N ALA A 469 -12.54 38.11 13.86
CA ALA A 469 -11.35 38.90 13.54
C ALA A 469 -10.89 38.73 12.07
N ILE A 470 -11.61 37.92 11.29
CA ILE A 470 -11.34 37.65 9.88
C ILE A 470 -12.38 38.39 9.03
N LEU A 471 -11.91 39.28 8.16
CA LEU A 471 -12.76 39.97 7.19
C LEU A 471 -13.34 38.95 6.22
N GLU A 472 -14.63 39.05 5.95
CA GLU A 472 -15.35 38.18 5.00
C GLU A 472 -15.27 36.67 5.32
N ALA A 473 -15.04 36.29 6.58
CA ALA A 473 -14.91 34.87 6.97
C ALA A 473 -16.09 34.00 6.51
N GLU A 474 -17.31 34.53 6.60
CA GLU A 474 -18.54 33.88 6.11
C GLU A 474 -18.52 33.66 4.60
N ALA A 475 -18.02 34.63 3.82
CA ALA A 475 -17.96 34.51 2.38
C ALA A 475 -16.86 33.52 1.95
N ILE A 476 -15.72 33.50 2.63
CA ILE A 476 -14.64 32.51 2.41
C ILE A 476 -15.19 31.11 2.68
N GLU A 477 -15.82 30.90 3.84
CA GLU A 477 -16.38 29.62 4.22
C GLU A 477 -17.48 29.16 3.27
N ALA A 478 -18.39 30.05 2.84
CA ALA A 478 -19.44 29.72 1.88
C ALA A 478 -18.89 29.29 0.52
N ARG A 479 -17.83 29.93 0.02
CA ARG A 479 -17.16 29.52 -1.24
C ARG A 479 -16.53 28.14 -1.11
N LEU A 480 -15.82 27.89 -0.01
CA LEU A 480 -15.16 26.61 0.25
C LEU A 480 -16.16 25.47 0.43
N TRP A 481 -17.24 25.68 1.19
CA TRP A 481 -18.32 24.70 1.32
C TRP A 481 -19.02 24.44 -0.01
N GLY A 482 -19.32 25.48 -0.79
CA GLY A 482 -19.93 25.31 -2.11
C GLY A 482 -19.07 24.47 -3.06
N ALA A 483 -17.75 24.70 -3.06
CA ALA A 483 -16.83 23.90 -3.85
C ALA A 483 -16.74 22.44 -3.34
N TYR A 484 -16.67 22.25 -2.02
CA TYR A 484 -16.60 20.94 -1.39
C TYR A 484 -17.87 20.11 -1.64
N GLU A 485 -19.05 20.68 -1.40
CA GLU A 485 -20.34 20.03 -1.57
C GLU A 485 -20.62 19.70 -3.04
N ALA A 486 -20.20 20.56 -3.99
CA ALA A 486 -20.30 20.26 -5.41
C ALA A 486 -19.48 19.04 -5.82
N ARG A 487 -18.23 18.93 -5.34
CA ARG A 487 -17.40 17.74 -5.59
C ARG A 487 -17.93 16.51 -4.88
N PHE A 488 -18.43 16.65 -3.65
CA PHE A 488 -19.06 15.56 -2.92
C PHE A 488 -20.25 15.02 -3.71
N ALA A 489 -21.11 15.91 -4.22
CA ALA A 489 -22.24 15.55 -5.07
C ALA A 489 -21.79 14.83 -6.35
N GLU A 490 -20.76 15.33 -7.03
CA GLU A 490 -20.20 14.68 -8.23
C GLU A 490 -19.65 13.28 -7.95
N ALA A 491 -18.89 13.12 -6.86
CA ALA A 491 -18.35 11.83 -6.44
C ALA A 491 -19.47 10.83 -6.07
N HIS A 492 -20.48 11.30 -5.33
CA HIS A 492 -21.65 10.49 -4.96
C HIS A 492 -22.48 10.09 -6.19
N ASP A 493 -22.74 11.03 -7.10
CA ASP A 493 -23.44 10.82 -8.38
C ASP A 493 -22.77 9.69 -9.20
N LEU A 494 -21.43 9.71 -9.27
CA LEU A 494 -20.66 8.63 -9.91
C LEU A 494 -20.80 7.30 -9.15
N VAL A 495 -20.67 7.31 -7.83
CA VAL A 495 -20.78 6.08 -7.02
C VAL A 495 -22.17 5.44 -7.13
N LEU A 496 -23.24 6.23 -7.18
CA LEU A 496 -24.60 5.72 -7.43
C LEU A 496 -24.69 4.97 -8.77
N ALA A 497 -24.01 5.44 -9.82
CA ALA A 497 -23.99 4.74 -11.11
C ALA A 497 -23.31 3.37 -11.04
N TYR A 498 -22.35 3.19 -10.12
CA TYR A 498 -21.73 1.90 -9.81
C TYR A 498 -22.61 1.00 -8.92
N ARG A 499 -23.44 1.57 -8.04
CA ARG A 499 -24.27 0.81 -7.09
C ARG A 499 -25.62 0.38 -7.64
N TYR A 500 -26.26 1.22 -8.47
CA TYR A 500 -27.62 0.96 -8.92
C TYR A 500 -27.76 -0.35 -9.69
N VAL A 501 -28.81 -1.09 -9.36
CA VAL A 501 -29.33 -2.15 -10.24
C VAL A 501 -30.50 -1.52 -10.96
N PRO A 502 -30.34 -1.10 -12.23
CA PRO A 502 -31.28 -0.22 -12.91
C PRO A 502 -32.62 -0.93 -13.12
N SER A 503 -33.47 -0.85 -12.10
CA SER A 503 -34.77 -1.50 -12.01
C SER A 503 -35.89 -0.52 -12.33
N THR A 504 -35.63 0.76 -12.11
CA THR A 504 -36.47 1.89 -12.52
C THR A 504 -35.88 2.61 -13.73
N GLU A 505 -36.73 3.35 -14.44
CA GLU A 505 -36.30 4.18 -15.58
C GLU A 505 -35.35 5.32 -15.14
N GLU A 506 -35.50 5.83 -13.92
CA GLU A 506 -34.64 6.88 -13.36
C GLU A 506 -33.23 6.34 -13.07
N GLU A 507 -33.13 5.19 -12.39
CA GLU A 507 -31.85 4.51 -12.15
C GLU A 507 -31.17 4.14 -13.47
N ARG A 508 -31.93 3.66 -14.46
CA ARG A 508 -31.42 3.35 -15.79
C ARG A 508 -30.81 4.58 -16.45
N ARG A 509 -31.53 5.70 -16.49
CA ARG A 509 -31.02 6.96 -17.07
C ARG A 509 -29.78 7.45 -16.34
N HIS A 510 -29.74 7.29 -15.01
CA HIS A 510 -28.57 7.65 -14.21
C HIS A 510 -27.35 6.80 -14.56
N VAL A 511 -27.53 5.48 -14.72
CA VAL A 511 -26.44 4.59 -15.14
C VAL A 511 -26.01 4.94 -16.57
N GLU A 512 -26.93 5.17 -17.50
CA GLU A 512 -26.62 5.54 -18.89
C GLU A 512 -25.95 6.91 -19.02
N LYS A 513 -26.17 7.85 -18.08
CA LYS A 513 -25.45 9.14 -18.01
C LYS A 513 -23.94 8.92 -17.86
N HIS A 514 -23.53 7.96 -17.05
CA HIS A 514 -22.11 7.65 -16.77
C HIS A 514 -21.55 6.52 -17.64
N PHE A 515 -22.40 5.61 -18.08
CA PHE A 515 -22.08 4.42 -18.87
C PHE A 515 -22.99 4.36 -20.12
N PRO A 516 -22.86 5.31 -21.06
CA PRO A 516 -23.71 5.37 -22.24
C PRO A 516 -23.50 4.15 -23.15
N PRO A 517 -24.47 3.76 -23.98
CA PRO A 517 -24.23 2.73 -24.99
C PRO A 517 -23.11 3.14 -25.96
N LEU A 518 -22.12 2.27 -26.14
CA LEU A 518 -20.98 2.47 -27.03
C LEU A 518 -21.03 1.49 -28.21
N SER A 519 -20.58 1.95 -29.38
CA SER A 519 -20.38 1.11 -30.56
C SER A 519 -18.97 1.25 -31.10
N PHE A 520 -18.38 0.11 -31.47
CA PHE A 520 -17.03 0.01 -32.01
C PHE A 520 -17.08 -0.69 -33.38
N GLU A 521 -16.72 0.04 -34.43
CA GLU A 521 -16.72 -0.47 -35.79
C GLU A 521 -15.46 -1.30 -36.12
N GLY A 522 -15.64 -2.30 -36.96
CA GLY A 522 -14.58 -3.09 -37.55
C GLY A 522 -13.83 -2.38 -38.68
N LYS A 523 -12.61 -2.85 -38.95
CA LYS A 523 -11.82 -2.45 -40.13
C LYS A 523 -12.37 -3.01 -41.44
N LYS A 524 -13.28 -3.99 -41.37
CA LYS A 524 -14.01 -4.57 -42.50
C LYS A 524 -15.50 -4.28 -42.32
N ALA A 525 -16.19 -3.99 -43.43
CA ALA A 525 -17.63 -3.78 -43.42
C ALA A 525 -18.37 -5.01 -42.83
N GLY A 526 -19.29 -4.77 -41.91
CA GLY A 526 -20.13 -5.79 -41.26
C GLY A 526 -19.69 -6.27 -39.88
N LEU A 527 -18.51 -5.86 -39.38
CA LEU A 527 -18.11 -6.10 -37.99
C LEU A 527 -18.45 -4.89 -37.11
N GLU A 528 -19.29 -5.08 -36.10
CA GLU A 528 -19.63 -4.06 -35.10
C GLU A 528 -19.71 -4.72 -33.72
N VAL A 529 -19.17 -4.05 -32.70
CA VAL A 529 -19.29 -4.46 -31.30
C VAL A 529 -20.04 -3.38 -30.54
N ARG A 530 -21.15 -3.72 -29.90
CA ARG A 530 -21.91 -2.80 -29.05
C ARG A 530 -21.77 -3.18 -27.58
N LEU A 531 -21.60 -2.19 -26.73
CA LEU A 531 -21.44 -2.36 -25.28
C LEU A 531 -22.40 -1.41 -24.58
N ASP A 532 -23.24 -1.95 -23.71
CA ASP A 532 -24.07 -1.18 -22.77
C ASP A 532 -23.82 -1.65 -21.33
N PHE A 533 -24.49 -1.05 -20.35
CA PHE A 533 -24.29 -1.37 -18.93
C PHE A 533 -24.71 -2.80 -18.54
N ALA A 534 -25.45 -3.52 -19.40
CA ALA A 534 -26.02 -4.83 -19.13
C ALA A 534 -25.37 -5.95 -19.96
N GLN A 535 -24.94 -5.67 -21.19
CA GLN A 535 -24.50 -6.67 -22.15
C GLN A 535 -23.46 -6.14 -23.15
N VAL A 536 -22.75 -7.08 -23.76
CA VAL A 536 -21.87 -6.85 -24.91
C VAL A 536 -22.34 -7.71 -26.08
N SER A 537 -22.46 -7.13 -27.27
CA SER A 537 -22.83 -7.83 -28.50
C SER A 537 -21.78 -7.62 -29.58
N CYS A 538 -21.64 -8.62 -30.44
CA CYS A 538 -20.75 -8.59 -31.59
C CYS A 538 -21.52 -9.18 -32.77
N THR A 539 -21.40 -8.61 -33.96
CA THR A 539 -22.09 -9.13 -35.16
C THR A 539 -21.62 -10.54 -35.56
N GLU A 540 -20.47 -11.00 -35.06
CA GLU A 540 -19.99 -12.38 -35.22
C GLU A 540 -20.67 -13.38 -34.25
N TRP A 541 -21.51 -12.91 -33.31
CA TRP A 541 -22.21 -13.73 -32.32
C TRP A 541 -23.71 -13.83 -32.63
N GLU A 542 -24.30 -15.01 -32.42
CA GLU A 542 -25.75 -15.23 -32.58
C GLU A 542 -26.58 -14.50 -31.51
N GLU A 543 -26.05 -14.40 -30.28
CA GLU A 543 -26.71 -13.77 -29.14
C GLU A 543 -25.76 -12.83 -28.39
N PRO A 544 -26.27 -11.72 -27.82
CA PRO A 544 -25.49 -10.86 -26.94
C PRO A 544 -25.13 -11.59 -25.64
N VAL A 545 -23.99 -11.22 -25.06
CA VAL A 545 -23.50 -11.77 -23.79
C VAL A 545 -23.84 -10.79 -22.68
N SER A 546 -24.65 -11.22 -21.70
CA SER A 546 -24.89 -10.41 -20.50
C SER A 546 -23.61 -10.34 -19.64
N LEU A 547 -23.31 -9.17 -19.09
CA LEU A 547 -22.18 -8.99 -18.17
C LEU A 547 -22.33 -9.86 -16.91
N ALA A 548 -23.57 -10.19 -16.50
CA ALA A 548 -23.85 -11.11 -15.39
C ALA A 548 -23.38 -12.54 -15.64
N GLN A 549 -23.35 -12.97 -16.91
CA GLN A 549 -22.91 -14.30 -17.32
C GLN A 549 -21.38 -14.40 -17.37
N VAL A 550 -20.65 -13.28 -17.39
CA VAL A 550 -19.19 -13.26 -17.47
C VAL A 550 -18.58 -13.58 -16.10
N LYS A 551 -17.89 -14.72 -16.01
CA LYS A 551 -17.13 -15.16 -14.84
C LYS A 551 -15.79 -14.45 -14.75
N SER A 552 -15.07 -14.40 -15.86
CA SER A 552 -13.76 -13.75 -15.98
C SER A 552 -13.53 -13.26 -17.40
N ALA A 553 -12.68 -12.25 -17.54
CA ALA A 553 -12.24 -11.72 -18.82
C ALA A 553 -10.71 -11.63 -18.84
N SER A 554 -10.10 -12.07 -19.94
CA SER A 554 -8.64 -12.03 -20.11
C SER A 554 -8.28 -11.61 -21.53
N THR A 555 -7.09 -11.01 -21.67
CA THR A 555 -6.53 -10.72 -22.99
C THR A 555 -5.52 -11.79 -23.38
N GLU A 556 -5.68 -12.37 -24.56
CA GLU A 556 -4.73 -13.33 -25.13
C GLU A 556 -4.26 -12.86 -26.51
N GLU A 557 -3.02 -13.17 -26.86
CA GLU A 557 -2.50 -12.96 -28.21
C GLU A 557 -2.48 -14.28 -28.98
N ARG A 558 -3.12 -14.31 -30.16
CA ARG A 558 -3.18 -15.49 -31.03
C ARG A 558 -2.85 -15.08 -32.45
N MET A 559 -1.86 -15.73 -33.07
CA MET A 559 -1.44 -15.43 -34.46
C MET A 559 -1.22 -13.92 -34.71
N PHE A 560 -0.45 -13.25 -33.83
CA PHE A 560 -0.15 -11.80 -33.90
C PHE A 560 -1.39 -10.88 -33.82
N LYS A 561 -2.52 -11.38 -33.31
CA LYS A 561 -3.74 -10.61 -33.07
C LYS A 561 -4.12 -10.68 -31.60
N LYS A 562 -4.57 -9.55 -31.07
CA LYS A 562 -5.02 -9.38 -29.69
C LYS A 562 -6.50 -9.73 -29.59
N TYR A 563 -6.85 -10.57 -28.63
CA TYR A 563 -8.22 -11.00 -28.34
C TYR A 563 -8.61 -10.64 -26.91
N LEU A 564 -9.88 -10.26 -26.73
CA LEU A 564 -10.54 -10.23 -25.44
C LEU A 564 -11.40 -11.50 -25.33
N ASP A 565 -11.07 -12.34 -24.36
CA ASP A 565 -11.74 -13.59 -24.09
C ASP A 565 -12.65 -13.47 -22.87
N LEU A 566 -13.92 -13.82 -23.04
CA LEU A 566 -14.93 -13.84 -21.99
C LEU A 566 -15.27 -15.29 -21.63
N GLN A 567 -15.08 -15.65 -20.37
CA GLN A 567 -15.45 -16.95 -19.84
C GLN A 567 -16.83 -16.85 -19.17
N LEU A 568 -17.78 -17.69 -19.59
CA LEU A 568 -19.16 -17.65 -19.11
C LEU A 568 -19.40 -18.63 -17.96
N LYS A 569 -20.31 -18.30 -17.03
CA LYS A 569 -20.61 -19.09 -15.81
C LYS A 569 -21.27 -20.46 -16.12
N ASP A 570 -22.12 -20.56 -17.15
CA ASP A 570 -23.07 -21.69 -17.33
C ASP A 570 -22.90 -22.53 -18.60
N ALA A 571 -21.72 -22.55 -19.22
CA ALA A 571 -21.54 -23.22 -20.50
C ALA A 571 -20.49 -24.34 -20.44
N GLY A 572 -20.91 -25.55 -20.81
CA GLY A 572 -20.08 -26.75 -20.84
C GLY A 572 -18.80 -26.59 -21.68
N LEU A 573 -17.86 -27.54 -21.53
CA LEU A 573 -16.43 -27.49 -21.92
C LEU A 573 -16.05 -26.87 -23.29
N PHE A 574 -16.98 -26.71 -24.23
CA PHE A 574 -16.75 -26.13 -25.57
C PHE A 574 -17.69 -24.98 -25.97
N LYS A 575 -18.67 -24.58 -25.15
CA LYS A 575 -19.61 -23.47 -25.43
C LYS A 575 -19.42 -22.23 -24.52
N GLY A 576 -18.51 -22.28 -23.55
CA GLY A 576 -18.39 -21.25 -22.51
C GLY A 576 -17.36 -20.15 -22.72
N LYS A 577 -16.84 -20.00 -23.93
CA LYS A 577 -15.87 -18.95 -24.26
C LYS A 577 -16.37 -18.12 -25.44
N ARG A 578 -16.45 -16.80 -25.27
CA ARG A 578 -16.74 -15.83 -26.34
C ARG A 578 -15.52 -14.93 -26.51
N SER A 579 -15.05 -14.76 -27.73
CA SER A 579 -13.84 -13.99 -28.02
C SER A 579 -14.17 -12.82 -28.95
N ILE A 580 -13.60 -11.66 -28.65
CA ILE A 580 -13.64 -10.46 -29.50
C ILE A 580 -12.22 -10.22 -30.03
N CYS A 581 -12.06 -10.14 -31.35
CA CYS A 581 -10.77 -9.85 -31.95
C CYS A 581 -10.50 -8.35 -31.97
N LEU A 582 -9.81 -7.83 -30.95
CA LEU A 582 -9.51 -6.40 -30.80
C LEU A 582 -8.73 -5.83 -32.00
N SER A 583 -7.84 -6.62 -32.60
CA SER A 583 -7.06 -6.18 -33.78
C SER A 583 -7.90 -5.95 -35.05
N LYS A 584 -9.13 -6.51 -35.12
CA LYS A 584 -10.08 -6.30 -36.24
C LYS A 584 -10.90 -5.01 -36.07
N LEU A 585 -10.95 -4.43 -34.87
CA LEU A 585 -11.65 -3.18 -34.61
C LEU A 585 -10.81 -1.98 -35.03
N GLN A 586 -11.46 -0.87 -35.38
CA GLN A 586 -10.79 0.40 -35.62
C GLN A 586 -10.12 0.91 -34.33
N ASP A 587 -10.84 0.84 -33.21
CA ASP A 587 -10.36 1.20 -31.86
C ASP A 587 -10.46 0.02 -30.88
N GLY A 588 -9.54 -0.94 -31.01
CA GLY A 588 -9.50 -2.12 -30.15
C GLY A 588 -9.07 -1.82 -28.70
N ASP A 589 -8.19 -0.84 -28.49
CA ASP A 589 -7.74 -0.48 -27.14
C ASP A 589 -8.77 0.39 -26.39
N GLY A 590 -9.53 1.24 -27.10
CA GLY A 590 -10.70 1.91 -26.55
C GLY A 590 -11.79 0.92 -26.14
N MET A 591 -12.11 -0.06 -26.99
CA MET A 591 -13.06 -1.13 -26.65
C MET A 591 -12.63 -1.89 -25.39
N LEU A 592 -11.35 -2.26 -25.28
CA LEU A 592 -10.83 -2.96 -24.10
C LEU A 592 -10.95 -2.12 -22.82
N ARG A 593 -10.62 -0.83 -22.89
CA ARG A 593 -10.77 0.10 -21.75
C ARG A 593 -12.24 0.26 -21.34
N ALA A 594 -13.13 0.45 -22.31
CA ALA A 594 -14.56 0.56 -22.07
C ALA A 594 -15.13 -0.73 -21.46
N PHE A 595 -14.80 -1.90 -22.03
CA PHE A 595 -15.23 -3.18 -21.46
C PHE A 595 -14.76 -3.34 -20.01
N GLY A 596 -13.51 -2.98 -19.71
CA GLY A 596 -12.98 -3.00 -18.34
C GLY A 596 -13.77 -2.12 -17.37
N GLN A 597 -14.14 -0.91 -17.78
CA GLN A 597 -14.94 0.01 -16.97
C GLN A 597 -16.37 -0.52 -16.74
N TYR A 598 -17.05 -1.00 -17.78
CA TYR A 598 -18.44 -1.45 -17.70
C TYR A 598 -18.56 -2.77 -16.94
N PHE A 599 -17.64 -3.71 -17.18
CA PHE A 599 -17.56 -4.95 -16.43
C PHE A 599 -17.15 -4.71 -14.96
N GLY A 600 -16.21 -3.78 -14.72
CA GLY A 600 -15.85 -3.33 -13.37
C GLY A 600 -17.07 -2.78 -12.61
N ARG A 601 -17.85 -1.91 -13.26
CA ARG A 601 -19.12 -1.40 -12.70
C ARG A 601 -20.09 -2.53 -12.36
N HIS A 602 -20.31 -3.47 -13.28
CA HIS A 602 -21.17 -4.62 -13.00
C HIS A 602 -20.69 -5.44 -11.79
N LYS A 603 -19.38 -5.64 -11.64
CA LYS A 603 -18.80 -6.33 -10.48
C LYS A 603 -19.00 -5.57 -9.18
N THR A 604 -18.72 -4.27 -9.17
CA THR A 604 -18.97 -3.41 -7.99
C THR A 604 -20.44 -3.43 -7.58
N MET A 605 -21.36 -3.43 -8.55
CA MET A 605 -22.80 -3.55 -8.33
C MET A 605 -23.17 -4.90 -7.70
N GLU A 606 -22.66 -6.03 -8.23
CA GLU A 606 -22.86 -7.38 -7.66
C GLU A 606 -22.35 -7.46 -6.22
N GLU A 607 -21.14 -6.95 -5.95
CA GLU A 607 -20.51 -6.93 -4.62
C GLU A 607 -21.31 -6.07 -3.63
N HIS A 608 -21.75 -4.89 -4.05
CA HIS A 608 -22.59 -4.02 -3.22
C HIS A 608 -23.91 -4.69 -2.87
N GLN A 609 -24.60 -5.32 -3.84
CA GLN A 609 -25.83 -6.06 -3.56
C GLN A 609 -25.62 -7.24 -2.60
N ALA A 610 -24.49 -7.94 -2.68
CA ALA A 610 -24.17 -9.00 -1.75
C ALA A 610 -24.00 -8.42 -0.33
N SER A 611 -23.25 -7.33 -0.19
CA SER A 611 -23.02 -6.68 1.10
C SER A 611 -24.33 -6.18 1.76
N VAL A 612 -25.24 -5.58 0.98
CA VAL A 612 -26.56 -5.15 1.48
C VAL A 612 -27.42 -6.34 1.91
N ARG A 613 -27.37 -7.47 1.18
CA ARG A 613 -28.07 -8.70 1.54
C ARG A 613 -27.51 -9.40 2.78
N GLU A 614 -26.22 -9.25 3.06
CA GLU A 614 -25.58 -9.79 4.27
C GLU A 614 -25.86 -8.93 5.51
N ALA A 615 -26.07 -7.62 5.32
CA ALA A 615 -26.37 -6.68 6.39
C ALA A 615 -27.86 -6.67 6.81
N ALA A 616 -28.76 -7.10 5.92
CA ALA A 616 -30.20 -7.26 6.16
C ALA A 616 -30.52 -8.64 6.74
#